data_AF-A0A3N5PFQ0-F1
#
_entry.id   AF-A0A3N5PFQ0-F1
#
_cell.length_a   1.000
_cell.length_b   1.000
_cell.length_c   1.000
_cell.angle_alpha   90.00
_cell.angle_beta   90.00
_cell.angle_gamma   90.00
#
_symmetry.space_group_name_H-M   'P 1'
#
loop_
_entity.id
_entity.type
_entity.pdbx_description
1 polymer ?
#
loop_
_entity_poly.entity_id
_entity_poly.type
_entity_poly.pdbx_seq_one_letter_code
_entity_poly.pdbx_strand_id
1 'polypeptide(L)'
;MLLTQLTQLCPQVPIAVSPHVHGLLTETDCVRALQRGAAFGARWTVYLEDDAYLAPAFPAEVVRLLQQAGSLGFLMVSFYSNAQRTLTAMAAGKGSCVIEPRYFWASVCVAVPSAMVPAIAAFAPGWYRDHPQHWHASDLLLAAFCASRCSDILVCVPSPVQHRDEPSTLRHMVKTRRYSRTFRAAYGPVPRLPGQAAVLDGQGPRRPGGRVA
;
A
#
# COMPACT_ATOMS: atom_id res chain seq x y z
N MET A 1 -16.83 -4.98 -9.47
CA MET A 1 -16.18 -6.17 -10.03
C MET A 1 -14.97 -6.63 -9.19
N LEU A 2 -14.08 -5.73 -8.74
CA LEU A 2 -12.91 -6.06 -7.90
C LEU A 2 -13.27 -6.62 -6.50
N LEU A 3 -14.30 -6.07 -5.85
CA LEU A 3 -14.75 -6.51 -4.51
C LEU A 3 -15.23 -7.97 -4.51
N THR A 4 -15.98 -8.35 -5.55
CA THR A 4 -16.54 -9.70 -5.71
C THR A 4 -15.45 -10.74 -5.99
N GLN A 5 -14.37 -10.34 -6.66
CA GLN A 5 -13.23 -11.22 -6.91
C GLN A 5 -12.45 -11.51 -5.61
N LEU A 6 -12.23 -10.52 -4.74
CA LEU A 6 -11.42 -10.71 -3.54
C LEU A 6 -12.11 -11.53 -2.43
N THR A 7 -13.43 -11.38 -2.26
CA THR A 7 -14.19 -12.25 -1.33
C THR A 7 -14.29 -13.69 -1.82
N GLN A 8 -14.25 -13.94 -3.14
CA GLN A 8 -14.17 -15.28 -3.71
C GLN A 8 -12.76 -15.89 -3.63
N LEU A 9 -11.71 -15.07 -3.68
CA LEU A 9 -10.31 -15.54 -3.68
C LEU A 9 -9.78 -15.93 -2.30
N CYS A 10 -10.44 -15.52 -1.21
CA CYS A 10 -10.00 -15.80 0.17
C CYS A 10 -11.16 -16.22 1.09
N PRO A 11 -11.87 -17.34 0.83
CA PRO A 11 -13.06 -17.73 1.61
C PRO A 11 -12.75 -18.01 3.09
N GLN A 12 -11.50 -18.29 3.43
CA GLN A 12 -11.05 -18.59 4.80
C GLN A 12 -10.56 -17.38 5.59
N VAL A 13 -10.51 -16.19 4.98
CA VAL A 13 -10.11 -14.96 5.65
C VAL A 13 -11.18 -13.92 5.39
N PRO A 14 -11.90 -13.43 6.41
CA PRO A 14 -12.82 -12.32 6.21
C PRO A 14 -11.99 -11.10 5.83
N ILE A 15 -12.03 -10.72 4.55
CA ILE A 15 -11.34 -9.56 3.99
C ILE A 15 -12.40 -8.56 3.58
N ALA A 16 -12.43 -7.42 4.27
CA ALA A 16 -13.16 -6.26 3.78
C ALA A 16 -12.23 -5.45 2.88
N VAL A 17 -12.62 -5.33 1.61
CA VAL A 17 -11.91 -4.51 0.62
C VAL A 17 -12.67 -3.21 0.48
N SER A 18 -11.98 -2.09 0.70
CA SER A 18 -12.60 -0.81 0.48
C SER A 18 -12.42 -0.35 -0.97
N PRO A 19 -13.51 -0.07 -1.71
CA PRO A 19 -13.39 0.57 -3.00
C PRO A 19 -13.05 2.04 -2.77
N HIS A 20 -12.06 2.55 -3.52
CA HIS A 20 -11.80 3.99 -3.58
C HIS A 20 -13.07 4.72 -3.96
N VAL A 21 -13.39 5.77 -3.21
CA VAL A 21 -14.60 6.56 -3.39
C VAL A 21 -14.17 7.87 -4.02
N HIS A 22 -14.39 8.02 -5.32
CA HIS A 22 -14.15 9.28 -5.99
C HIS A 22 -14.97 10.41 -5.36
N GLY A 23 -14.32 11.54 -5.03
CA GLY A 23 -15.01 12.82 -4.88
C GLY A 23 -14.48 13.74 -3.77
N LEU A 24 -13.75 14.77 -4.22
CA LEU A 24 -13.64 16.12 -3.63
C LEU A 24 -13.04 16.31 -2.23
N LEU A 25 -12.75 15.26 -1.44
CA LEU A 25 -12.15 15.40 -0.09
C LEU A 25 -11.06 14.35 0.18
N THR A 26 -10.00 14.43 -0.61
CA THR A 26 -8.76 13.64 -0.58
C THR A 26 -8.12 13.46 0.80
N GLU A 27 -8.27 14.45 1.70
CA GLU A 27 -7.78 14.40 3.09
C GLU A 27 -8.44 13.29 3.92
N THR A 28 -9.57 12.75 3.46
CA THR A 28 -10.31 11.71 4.18
C THR A 28 -10.45 10.40 3.41
N ASP A 29 -9.90 10.29 2.20
CA ASP A 29 -10.20 9.18 1.30
C ASP A 29 -9.72 7.84 1.85
N CYS A 30 -8.48 7.75 2.34
CA CYS A 30 -7.96 6.51 2.94
C CYS A 30 -8.72 6.15 4.24
N VAL A 31 -8.92 7.10 5.14
CA VAL A 31 -9.61 6.84 6.43
C VAL A 31 -11.07 6.45 6.21
N ARG A 32 -11.79 7.14 5.33
CA ARG A 32 -13.17 6.79 4.95
C ARG A 32 -13.23 5.43 4.28
N ALA A 33 -12.25 5.13 3.41
CA ALA A 33 -12.15 3.81 2.82
C ALA A 33 -12.00 2.74 3.91
N LEU A 34 -11.08 2.93 4.86
CA LEU A 34 -10.91 2.01 5.99
C LEU A 34 -12.20 1.87 6.82
N GLN A 35 -12.90 2.97 7.12
CA GLN A 35 -14.18 2.95 7.84
C GLN A 35 -15.25 2.13 7.10
N ARG A 36 -15.38 2.30 5.79
CA ARG A 36 -16.31 1.51 4.96
C ARG A 36 -15.94 0.04 4.97
N GLY A 37 -14.65 -0.29 4.90
CA GLY A 37 -14.17 -1.66 5.01
C GLY A 37 -14.49 -2.28 6.37
N ALA A 38 -14.20 -1.56 7.47
CA ALA A 38 -14.46 -2.06 8.82
C ALA A 38 -15.95 -2.36 9.07
N ALA A 39 -16.86 -1.63 8.41
CA ALA A 39 -18.31 -1.86 8.52
C ALA A 39 -18.78 -3.24 8.03
N PHE A 40 -17.96 -3.97 7.27
CA PHE A 40 -18.26 -5.35 6.85
C PHE A 40 -18.00 -6.40 7.95
N GLY A 41 -17.52 -6.00 9.14
CA GLY A 41 -17.35 -6.92 10.28
C GLY A 41 -16.18 -7.91 10.14
N ALA A 42 -15.30 -7.70 9.16
CA ALA A 42 -14.12 -8.52 8.97
C ALA A 42 -13.05 -8.26 10.04
N ARG A 43 -12.16 -9.24 10.30
CA ARG A 43 -11.02 -9.06 11.24
C ARG A 43 -10.02 -8.01 10.73
N TRP A 44 -9.77 -8.01 9.43
CA TRP A 44 -8.85 -7.11 8.76
C TRP A 44 -9.59 -6.28 7.71
N THR A 45 -9.20 -5.02 7.59
CA THR A 45 -9.61 -4.14 6.52
C THR A 45 -8.43 -3.88 5.60
N VAL A 46 -8.59 -4.16 4.31
CA VAL A 46 -7.58 -3.92 3.27
C VAL A 46 -7.96 -2.67 2.50
N TYR A 47 -7.04 -1.71 2.49
CA TYR A 47 -7.04 -0.57 1.59
C TYR A 47 -6.21 -0.92 0.36
N LEU A 48 -6.74 -0.59 -0.82
CA LEU A 48 -6.11 -0.83 -2.12
C LEU A 48 -6.33 0.40 -3.00
N GLU A 49 -5.25 0.94 -3.56
CA GLU A 49 -5.30 2.03 -4.55
C GLU A 49 -5.91 1.54 -5.87
N ASP A 50 -6.58 2.44 -6.58
CA ASP A 50 -7.33 2.13 -7.81
C ASP A 50 -6.41 1.73 -8.98
N ASP A 51 -5.19 2.26 -8.98
CA ASP A 51 -4.16 1.96 -9.97
C ASP A 51 -3.31 0.74 -9.59
N ALA A 52 -3.68 -0.02 -8.57
CA ALA A 52 -2.96 -1.22 -8.19
C ALA A 52 -3.09 -2.34 -9.24
N TYR A 53 -1.99 -3.08 -9.41
CA TYR A 53 -1.90 -4.34 -10.13
C TYR A 53 -1.50 -5.44 -9.15
N LEU A 54 -2.26 -6.52 -9.15
CA LEU A 54 -2.11 -7.65 -8.23
C LEU A 54 -1.41 -8.80 -8.94
N ALA A 55 -0.38 -9.38 -8.32
CA ALA A 55 0.24 -10.61 -8.79
C ALA A 55 -0.72 -11.80 -8.65
N PRO A 56 -0.55 -12.88 -9.44
CA PRO A 56 -1.32 -14.12 -9.27
C PRO A 56 -1.22 -14.71 -7.85
N ALA A 57 -0.09 -14.52 -7.17
CA ALA A 57 0.14 -15.00 -5.80
C ALA A 57 -0.55 -14.15 -4.72
N PHE A 58 -1.14 -13.00 -5.07
CA PHE A 58 -1.69 -12.04 -4.10
C PHE A 58 -2.65 -12.67 -3.08
N PRO A 59 -3.65 -13.50 -3.46
CA PRO A 59 -4.57 -14.08 -2.49
C PRO A 59 -3.86 -14.93 -1.43
N ALA A 60 -2.93 -15.80 -1.85
CA ALA A 60 -2.20 -16.67 -0.93
C ALA A 60 -1.30 -15.87 0.03
N GLU A 61 -0.63 -14.84 -0.50
CA GLU A 61 0.24 -13.97 0.31
C GLU A 61 -0.54 -13.14 1.33
N VAL A 62 -1.72 -12.62 0.96
CA VAL A 62 -2.59 -11.89 1.90
C VAL A 62 -3.00 -12.78 3.06
N VAL A 63 -3.50 -14.00 2.78
CA VAL A 63 -3.90 -14.94 3.85
C VAL A 63 -2.73 -15.24 4.78
N ARG A 64 -1.60 -15.66 4.22
CA ARG A 64 -0.39 -16.03 4.98
C ARG A 64 0.09 -14.88 5.87
N LEU A 65 0.17 -13.67 5.30
CA LEU A 65 0.76 -12.53 5.99
C LEU A 65 -0.18 -11.94 7.05
N LEU A 66 -1.49 -11.94 6.83
CA LEU A 66 -2.46 -11.48 7.85
C LEU A 66 -2.56 -12.45 9.03
N GLN A 67 -2.41 -13.76 8.79
CA GLN A 67 -2.29 -14.75 9.87
C GLN A 67 -1.03 -14.49 10.71
N GLN A 68 0.12 -14.31 10.05
CA GLN A 68 1.39 -13.97 10.72
C GLN A 68 1.28 -12.64 11.48
N ALA A 69 0.71 -11.60 10.87
CA ALA A 69 0.52 -10.31 11.51
C ALA A 69 -0.36 -10.42 12.76
N GLY A 70 -1.45 -11.19 12.65
CA GLY A 70 -2.39 -11.39 13.74
C GLY A 70 -1.81 -12.20 14.90
N SER A 71 -0.92 -13.16 14.66
CA SER A 71 -0.25 -13.91 15.73
C SER A 71 0.86 -13.12 16.42
N LEU A 72 1.51 -12.21 15.68
CA LEU A 72 2.60 -11.37 16.18
C LEU A 72 2.12 -9.99 16.70
N GLY A 73 0.83 -9.69 16.58
CA GLY A 73 0.24 -8.44 17.10
C GLY A 73 0.56 -7.18 16.29
N PHE A 74 0.87 -7.30 15.00
CA PHE A 74 1.12 -6.14 14.14
C PHE A 74 -0.17 -5.32 13.91
N LEU A 75 -0.05 -3.99 13.97
CA LEU A 75 -1.16 -3.07 13.69
C LEU A 75 -1.32 -2.76 12.20
N MET A 76 -0.31 -3.03 11.38
CA MET A 76 -0.35 -2.77 9.96
C MET A 76 0.50 -3.77 9.17
N VAL A 77 -0.02 -4.13 8.00
CA VAL A 77 0.66 -4.94 7.00
C VAL A 77 0.71 -4.17 5.69
N SER A 78 1.88 -4.10 5.04
CA SER A 78 2.01 -3.58 3.68
C SER A 78 2.23 -4.71 2.69
N PHE A 79 1.48 -4.68 1.59
CA PHE A 79 1.67 -5.56 0.42
C PHE A 79 2.42 -4.86 -0.72
N TYR A 80 2.87 -3.63 -0.47
CA TYR A 80 3.74 -2.88 -1.37
C TYR A 80 5.09 -2.60 -0.71
N SER A 81 6.17 -2.73 -1.48
CA SER A 81 7.46 -2.16 -1.10
C SER A 81 8.35 -1.88 -2.31
N ASN A 82 9.17 -0.84 -2.16
CA ASN A 82 10.31 -0.56 -3.04
C ASN A 82 11.63 -0.34 -2.25
N ALA A 83 11.65 -0.65 -0.96
CA ALA A 83 12.78 -0.36 -0.10
C ALA A 83 13.96 -1.32 -0.36
N GLN A 84 15.20 -0.83 -0.19
CA GLN A 84 16.39 -1.68 -0.31
C GLN A 84 16.38 -2.83 0.71
N ARG A 85 15.84 -2.60 1.91
CA ARG A 85 15.69 -3.63 2.95
C ARG A 85 14.81 -4.80 2.49
N THR A 86 13.74 -4.54 1.74
CA THR A 86 12.87 -5.62 1.24
C THR A 86 13.53 -6.40 0.11
N LEU A 87 14.36 -5.75 -0.71
CA LEU A 87 15.19 -6.44 -1.70
C LEU A 87 16.22 -7.36 -1.04
N THR A 88 16.87 -6.91 0.03
CA THR A 88 17.79 -7.75 0.82
C THR A 88 17.04 -8.93 1.45
N ALA A 89 15.84 -8.71 2.00
CA ALA A 89 15.01 -9.79 2.54
C ALA A 89 14.61 -10.81 1.45
N MET A 90 14.25 -10.32 0.26
CA MET A 90 13.91 -11.16 -0.89
C MET A 90 15.10 -12.01 -1.35
N ALA A 91 16.28 -11.41 -1.47
CA ALA A 91 17.52 -12.11 -1.82
C ALA A 91 17.89 -13.18 -0.77
N ALA A 92 17.50 -12.98 0.48
CA ALA A 92 17.65 -13.96 1.57
C ALA A 92 16.51 -15.00 1.62
N GLY A 93 15.61 -15.04 0.63
CA GLY A 93 14.51 -16.01 0.56
C GLY A 93 13.39 -15.78 1.60
N LYS A 94 13.28 -14.58 2.19
CA LYS A 94 12.24 -14.29 3.19
C LYS A 94 10.91 -13.98 2.50
N GLY A 95 9.83 -14.52 3.07
CA GLY A 95 8.44 -14.21 2.69
C GLY A 95 7.91 -12.89 3.26
N SER A 96 8.58 -12.33 4.27
CA SER A 96 8.21 -11.06 4.89
C SER A 96 9.38 -10.41 5.61
N CYS A 97 9.27 -9.12 5.90
CA CYS A 97 10.20 -8.43 6.78
C CYS A 97 9.50 -7.33 7.58
N VAL A 98 10.17 -6.86 8.63
CA VAL A 98 9.69 -5.79 9.49
C VAL A 98 10.40 -4.49 9.14
N ILE A 99 9.64 -3.39 9.07
CA ILE A 99 10.18 -2.05 8.90
C ILE A 99 9.65 -1.13 9.99
N GLU A 100 10.51 -0.20 10.41
CA GLU A 100 10.09 0.91 11.27
C GLU A 100 9.14 1.83 10.49
N PRO A 101 8.17 2.49 11.15
CA PRO A 101 7.22 3.36 10.48
C PRO A 101 7.83 4.46 9.60
N ARG A 102 8.99 5.02 10.01
CA ARG A 102 9.70 6.06 9.24
C ARG A 102 10.20 5.60 7.86
N TYR A 103 10.25 4.28 7.61
CA TYR A 103 10.65 3.71 6.31
C TYR A 103 9.45 3.28 5.47
N PHE A 104 8.22 3.44 5.97
CA PHE A 104 7.03 3.11 5.21
C PHE A 104 6.79 4.15 4.12
N TRP A 105 6.56 3.65 2.91
CA TRP A 105 6.43 4.48 1.72
C TRP A 105 5.38 3.88 0.79
N ALA A 106 4.41 4.71 0.41
CA ALA A 106 3.25 4.38 -0.42
C ALA A 106 2.26 3.37 0.19
N SER A 107 0.99 3.79 0.25
CA SER A 107 -0.13 3.03 0.79
C SER A 107 -0.83 2.14 -0.24
N VAL A 108 -0.16 1.78 -1.35
CA VAL A 108 -0.77 1.11 -2.52
C VAL A 108 -1.68 -0.04 -2.15
N CYS A 109 -1.22 -0.88 -1.23
CA CYS A 109 -2.05 -1.91 -0.61
C CYS A 109 -1.60 -2.14 0.83
N VAL A 110 -2.47 -1.82 1.78
CA VAL A 110 -2.21 -2.03 3.22
C VAL A 110 -3.39 -2.70 3.88
N ALA A 111 -3.13 -3.45 4.95
CA ALA A 111 -4.15 -3.97 5.83
C ALA A 111 -3.94 -3.48 7.26
N VAL A 112 -5.05 -3.19 7.93
CA VAL A 112 -5.09 -2.87 9.36
C VAL A 112 -6.16 -3.74 10.04
N PRO A 113 -6.02 -4.09 11.34
CA PRO A 113 -7.10 -4.73 12.06
C PRO A 113 -8.33 -3.81 12.05
N SER A 114 -9.51 -4.33 11.73
CA SER A 114 -10.72 -3.52 11.66
C SER A 114 -11.04 -2.84 12.99
N ALA A 115 -10.67 -3.47 14.11
CA ALA A 115 -10.77 -2.91 15.45
C ALA A 115 -9.93 -1.63 15.66
N MET A 116 -8.87 -1.42 14.86
CA MET A 116 -8.03 -0.23 14.93
C MET A 116 -8.56 0.94 14.09
N VAL A 117 -9.49 0.70 13.17
CA VAL A 117 -10.02 1.74 12.27
C VAL A 117 -10.66 2.92 13.02
N PRO A 118 -11.44 2.73 14.11
CA PRO A 118 -11.93 3.86 14.90
C PRO A 118 -10.80 4.72 15.49
N ALA A 119 -9.70 4.10 15.94
CA ALA A 119 -8.56 4.82 16.48
C ALA A 119 -7.80 5.60 15.40
N ILE A 120 -7.64 5.03 14.20
CA ILE A 120 -7.06 5.72 13.04
C ILE A 120 -7.93 6.93 12.67
N ALA A 121 -9.25 6.75 12.62
CA ALA A 121 -10.19 7.82 12.28
C ALA A 121 -10.21 8.95 13.31
N ALA A 122 -10.05 8.63 14.60
CA ALA A 122 -9.92 9.64 15.65
C ALA A 122 -8.56 10.37 15.60
N PHE A 123 -7.49 9.70 15.19
CA PHE A 123 -6.15 10.26 15.08
C PHE A 123 -6.00 11.25 13.91
N ALA A 124 -6.58 10.91 12.76
CA ALA A 124 -6.31 11.62 11.51
C ALA A 124 -6.60 13.14 11.52
N PRO A 125 -7.72 13.64 12.08
CA PRO A 125 -8.00 15.08 12.07
C PRO A 125 -6.94 15.91 12.81
N GLY A 126 -6.40 15.41 13.93
CA GLY A 126 -5.32 16.07 14.65
C GLY A 126 -4.03 16.07 13.84
N TRP A 127 -3.68 14.92 13.26
CA TRP A 127 -2.47 14.79 12.46
C TRP A 127 -2.47 15.72 11.23
N TYR A 128 -3.58 15.81 10.49
CA TYR A 128 -3.68 16.71 9.33
C TYR A 128 -3.65 18.19 9.71
N ARG A 129 -4.20 18.56 10.87
CA ARG A 129 -4.11 19.91 11.40
C ARG A 129 -2.65 20.31 11.66
N ASP A 130 -1.86 19.39 12.21
CA ASP A 130 -0.44 19.61 12.51
C ASP A 130 0.46 19.51 11.27
N HIS A 131 -0.03 18.86 10.20
CA HIS A 131 0.72 18.60 8.97
C HIS A 131 -0.08 18.95 7.70
N PRO A 132 -0.52 20.22 7.53
CA PRO A 132 -1.40 20.61 6.44
C PRO A 132 -0.78 20.39 5.05
N GLN A 133 0.54 20.40 4.93
CA GLN A 133 1.26 20.10 3.68
C GLN A 133 1.15 18.63 3.23
N HIS A 134 0.68 17.74 4.10
CA HIS A 134 0.59 16.29 3.88
C HIS A 134 -0.86 15.80 3.74
N TRP A 135 -1.80 16.67 3.37
CA TRP A 135 -3.23 16.37 3.23
C TRP A 135 -3.57 15.19 2.30
N HIS A 136 -2.67 14.73 1.43
CA HIS A 136 -2.87 13.56 0.54
C HIS A 136 -1.89 12.41 0.80
N ALA A 137 -1.14 12.45 1.90
CA ALA A 137 -0.11 11.47 2.21
C ALA A 137 -0.63 10.43 3.22
N SER A 138 -1.52 9.55 2.75
CA SER A 138 -2.08 8.45 3.55
C SER A 138 -1.00 7.53 4.11
N ASP A 139 0.10 7.34 3.36
CA ASP A 139 1.26 6.58 3.84
C ASP A 139 1.91 7.22 5.06
N LEU A 140 2.13 8.55 5.05
CA LEU A 140 2.68 9.28 6.19
C LEU A 140 1.73 9.28 7.40
N LEU A 141 0.43 9.45 7.18
CA LEU A 141 -0.59 9.37 8.24
C LEU A 141 -0.55 8.00 8.93
N LEU A 142 -0.55 6.91 8.14
CA LEU A 142 -0.56 5.55 8.67
C LEU A 142 0.77 5.19 9.36
N ALA A 143 1.90 5.65 8.84
CA ALA A 143 3.19 5.54 9.52
C ALA A 143 3.18 6.26 10.87
N ALA A 144 2.70 7.50 10.92
CA ALA A 144 2.62 8.28 12.15
C ALA A 144 1.71 7.61 13.18
N PHE A 145 0.57 7.05 12.76
CA PHE A 145 -0.30 6.27 13.62
C PHE A 145 0.43 5.06 14.21
N CYS A 146 1.12 4.25 13.39
CA CYS A 146 1.89 3.10 13.87
C CYS A 146 2.99 3.52 14.86
N ALA A 147 3.71 4.61 14.57
CA ALA A 147 4.74 5.16 15.44
C ALA A 147 4.17 5.60 16.80
N SER A 148 3.00 6.26 16.82
CA SER A 148 2.31 6.67 18.07
C SER A 148 1.91 5.49 18.97
N ARG A 149 1.88 4.27 18.40
CA ARG A 149 1.55 3.02 19.09
C ARG A 149 2.76 2.11 19.29
N CYS A 150 3.97 2.59 18.99
CA CYS A 150 5.20 1.80 19.05
C CYS A 150 5.11 0.48 18.26
N SER A 151 4.35 0.46 17.15
CA SER A 151 4.21 -0.70 16.29
C SER A 151 5.06 -0.53 15.04
N ASP A 152 5.90 -1.51 14.77
CA ASP A 152 6.49 -1.67 13.45
C ASP A 152 5.44 -2.14 12.43
N ILE A 153 5.86 -2.21 11.17
CA ILE A 153 5.02 -2.59 10.04
C ILE A 153 5.57 -3.87 9.44
N LEU A 154 4.70 -4.87 9.27
CA LEU A 154 5.03 -6.10 8.57
C LEU A 154 4.85 -5.91 7.07
N VAL A 155 5.83 -6.31 6.27
CA VAL A 155 5.84 -6.08 4.82
C VAL A 155 5.96 -7.41 4.09
N CYS A 156 5.14 -7.60 3.05
CA CYS A 156 5.19 -8.75 2.17
C CYS A 156 6.42 -8.71 1.27
N VAL A 157 7.13 -9.83 1.16
CA VAL A 157 8.31 -9.97 0.31
C VAL A 157 8.25 -11.30 -0.46
N PRO A 158 8.26 -11.31 -1.79
CA PRO A 158 8.16 -10.15 -2.67
C PRO A 158 6.82 -9.41 -2.51
N SER A 159 6.79 -8.16 -2.96
CA SER A 159 5.57 -7.35 -3.02
C SER A 159 4.58 -7.97 -4.01
N PRO A 160 3.39 -8.45 -3.61
CA PRO A 160 2.39 -9.01 -4.52
C PRO A 160 1.54 -7.91 -5.19
N VAL A 161 1.83 -6.64 -4.92
CA VAL A 161 1.17 -5.47 -5.52
C VAL A 161 2.20 -4.50 -6.10
N GLN A 162 1.84 -3.83 -7.19
CA GLN A 162 2.55 -2.67 -7.74
C GLN A 162 1.53 -1.72 -8.41
N HIS A 163 1.85 -0.43 -8.52
CA HIS A 163 1.13 0.49 -9.42
C HIS A 163 1.19 0.06 -10.89
N ARG A 164 0.07 0.22 -11.60
CA ARG A 164 0.02 0.19 -13.06
C ARG A 164 0.85 1.33 -13.64
N ASP A 165 1.22 1.20 -14.92
CA ASP A 165 1.90 2.26 -15.68
C ASP A 165 0.97 3.44 -16.05
N GLU A 166 -0.24 3.45 -15.50
CA GLU A 166 -1.31 4.42 -15.76
C GLU A 166 -1.17 5.64 -14.85
N PRO A 167 -1.51 6.85 -15.34
CA PRO A 167 -1.75 7.97 -14.45
C PRO A 167 -2.86 7.57 -13.48
N SER A 168 -2.57 7.63 -12.17
CA SER A 168 -3.60 7.45 -11.16
C SER A 168 -4.76 8.41 -11.44
N THR A 169 -5.99 7.93 -11.29
CA THR A 169 -7.17 8.79 -11.40
C THR A 169 -7.27 9.75 -10.22
N LEU A 170 -6.57 9.43 -9.13
CA LEU A 170 -6.26 10.35 -8.04
C LEU A 170 -5.32 11.39 -8.64
N ARG A 171 -5.71 12.67 -8.61
CA ARG A 171 -4.94 13.81 -9.14
C ARG A 171 -3.65 14.09 -8.33
N HIS A 172 -2.92 13.05 -7.93
CA HIS A 172 -1.63 13.16 -7.31
C HIS A 172 -0.68 13.87 -8.30
N MET A 173 -0.02 14.93 -7.84
CA MET A 173 1.03 15.64 -8.58
C MET A 173 2.32 14.82 -8.74
N VAL A 174 2.23 13.50 -8.89
CA VAL A 174 3.40 12.63 -8.89
C VAL A 174 3.97 12.53 -10.30
N LYS A 175 5.07 13.27 -10.50
CA LYS A 175 5.89 13.31 -11.73
C LYS A 175 6.78 12.06 -11.94
N THR A 176 6.74 11.08 -11.05
CA THR A 176 7.70 9.95 -11.06
C THR A 176 7.00 8.62 -10.78
N ARG A 177 7.10 7.69 -11.74
CA ARG A 177 6.60 6.31 -11.63
C ARG A 177 7.16 5.59 -10.39
N ARG A 178 6.29 5.02 -9.57
CA ARG A 178 6.63 4.32 -8.31
C ARG A 178 6.60 2.80 -8.49
N TYR A 179 7.61 2.24 -9.14
CA TYR A 179 7.67 0.78 -9.32
C TYR A 179 8.12 0.04 -8.08
N SER A 180 7.52 -1.12 -7.80
CA SER A 180 8.06 -2.05 -6.82
C SER A 180 9.16 -2.88 -7.47
N ARG A 181 10.40 -2.65 -7.05
CA ARG A 181 11.54 -3.47 -7.50
C ARG A 181 11.37 -4.95 -7.12
N THR A 182 10.78 -5.25 -5.96
CA THR A 182 10.53 -6.64 -5.53
C THR A 182 9.43 -7.30 -6.36
N PHE A 183 8.37 -6.57 -6.73
CA PHE A 183 7.32 -7.10 -7.61
C PHE A 183 7.92 -7.47 -8.97
N ARG A 184 8.61 -6.53 -9.62
CA ARG A 184 9.17 -6.74 -10.96
C ARG A 184 10.19 -7.89 -10.99
N ALA A 185 10.99 -8.02 -9.94
CA ALA A 185 11.96 -9.12 -9.82
C ALA A 185 11.28 -10.49 -9.70
N ALA A 186 10.12 -10.59 -9.04
CA ALA A 186 9.43 -11.86 -8.81
C ALA A 186 8.41 -12.23 -9.90
N TYR A 187 7.69 -11.24 -10.44
CA TYR A 187 6.52 -11.45 -11.30
C TYR A 187 6.67 -10.84 -12.70
N GLY A 188 7.78 -10.15 -12.97
CA GLY A 188 8.02 -9.48 -14.25
C GLY A 188 7.28 -8.13 -14.39
N PRO A 189 7.23 -7.57 -15.61
CA PRO A 189 6.59 -6.29 -15.87
C PRO A 189 5.06 -6.39 -15.76
N VAL A 190 4.42 -5.28 -15.39
CA VAL A 190 2.95 -5.17 -15.39
C VAL A 190 2.47 -5.03 -16.85
N PRO A 191 1.50 -5.85 -17.32
CA PRO A 191 0.93 -5.71 -18.66
C PRO A 191 0.33 -4.32 -18.88
N ARG A 192 0.49 -3.78 -20.08
CA ARG A 192 -0.16 -2.53 -20.49
C ARG A 192 -1.58 -2.80 -20.96
N LEU A 193 -2.47 -1.84 -20.75
CA LEU A 193 -3.80 -1.90 -21.36
C LEU A 193 -3.70 -1.73 -22.89
N PRO A 194 -4.59 -2.39 -23.66
CA PRO A 194 -4.68 -2.20 -25.10
C PRO A 194 -4.80 -0.72 -25.47
N GLY A 195 -4.01 -0.27 -26.45
CA GLY A 195 -4.06 1.12 -26.96
C GLY A 195 -3.08 2.09 -26.30
N GLN A 196 -2.25 1.66 -25.35
CA GLN A 196 -1.21 2.51 -24.78
C GLN A 196 0.12 2.40 -25.57
N ALA A 197 0.64 3.55 -26.01
CA ALA A 197 1.94 3.63 -26.66
C ALA A 197 3.05 3.13 -25.73
N ALA A 198 4.07 2.50 -26.30
CA ALA A 198 5.17 2.00 -25.51
C ALA A 198 5.97 3.17 -24.92
N VAL A 199 5.77 3.46 -23.64
CA VAL A 199 6.72 4.31 -22.92
C VAL A 199 7.97 3.47 -22.75
N LEU A 200 8.99 3.76 -23.55
CA LEU A 200 10.32 3.19 -23.39
C LEU A 200 10.69 3.28 -21.91
N ASP A 201 11.21 2.19 -21.33
CA ASP A 201 11.74 2.15 -19.96
C ASP A 201 12.93 3.10 -19.89
N GLY A 202 12.62 4.39 -19.83
CA GLY A 202 13.58 5.47 -19.83
C GLY A 202 14.17 5.54 -18.44
N GLN A 203 15.44 5.13 -18.34
CA GLN A 203 16.40 5.90 -17.58
C GLN A 203 16.26 7.35 -18.06
N GLY A 204 15.38 8.13 -17.43
CA GLY A 204 15.29 9.56 -17.70
C GLY A 204 16.70 10.14 -17.58
N PRO A 205 17.09 11.10 -18.44
CA PRO A 205 18.43 11.68 -18.41
C PRO A 205 18.74 12.08 -16.96
N ARG A 206 19.76 11.45 -16.38
CA ARG A 206 20.29 11.85 -15.08
C ARG A 206 20.59 13.34 -15.23
N ARG A 207 19.85 14.19 -14.52
CA ARG A 207 20.21 15.62 -14.47
C ARG A 207 21.69 15.66 -14.07
N PRO A 208 22.57 16.29 -14.87
CA PRO A 208 23.97 16.40 -14.48
C PRO A 208 23.99 17.06 -13.11
N GLY A 209 24.57 16.37 -12.13
CA GLY A 209 24.66 16.84 -10.76
C GLY A 209 25.43 18.15 -10.78
N GLY A 210 24.73 19.27 -10.61
CA GLY A 210 25.35 20.53 -10.27
C GLY A 210 26.05 20.34 -8.94
N ARG A 211 27.39 20.31 -8.96
CA ARG A 211 28.18 20.51 -7.75
C ARG A 211 27.92 21.94 -7.30
N VAL A 212 27.25 22.08 -6.17
CA VAL A 212 27.30 23.33 -5.41
C VAL A 212 28.67 23.32 -4.72
N ALA A 213 29.48 24.33 -5.05
CA ALA A 213 30.75 24.62 -4.39
C ALA A 213 30.51 25.29 -3.04
#